data_AF-A0A7G8WRB2-F1
#
_entry.id   AF-A0A7G8WRB2-F1
#
_cell.length_a   1.000
_cell.length_b   1.000
_cell.length_c   1.000
_cell.angle_alpha   90.00
_cell.angle_beta   90.00
_cell.angle_gamma   90.00
#
_symmetry.space_group_name_H-M   'P 1'
#
loop_
_entity.id
_entity.type
_entity.pdbx_description
1 polymer ?
#
loop_
_entity_poly.entity_id
_entity_poly.type
_entity_poly.pdbx_seq_one_letter_code
_entity_poly.pdbx_strand_id
1 'polypeptide(L)'
;MADEAIQRLAEVTRGYDATLSVIECVCRDVAVHRSRIEGWVRGIPGWHGIDWNHVEHMRSGVGSLQVERLVVDAVRPLETNEAQVWSYITAEAAPVN
;
A
#
# COMPACT_ATOMS: atom_id res chain seq x y z
N MET A 1 -1.97 -14.57 -4.39
CA MET A 1 -0.65 -14.12 -3.90
C MET A 1 -0.75 -13.01 -2.84
N ALA A 2 -1.19 -11.78 -3.17
CA ALA A 2 -1.25 -10.71 -2.15
C ALA A 2 -2.30 -10.99 -1.06
N ASP A 3 -3.51 -11.40 -1.44
CA ASP A 3 -4.56 -11.77 -0.48
C ASP A 3 -4.17 -12.98 0.40
N GLU A 4 -3.46 -13.96 -0.16
CA GLU A 4 -2.96 -15.12 0.60
C GLU A 4 -1.91 -14.71 1.64
N ALA A 5 -1.01 -13.78 1.28
CA ALA A 5 -0.04 -13.23 2.23
C ALA A 5 -0.74 -12.46 3.37
N ILE A 6 -1.81 -11.71 3.05
CA ILE A 6 -2.62 -11.02 4.05
C ILE A 6 -3.35 -12.00 4.96
N GLN A 7 -3.94 -13.07 4.41
CA GLN A 7 -4.56 -14.13 5.20
C GLN A 7 -3.55 -14.77 6.16
N ARG A 8 -2.33 -15.03 5.68
CA ARG A 8 -1.26 -15.58 6.52
C ARG A 8 -0.87 -14.62 7.65
N LEU A 9 -0.80 -13.31 7.37
CA LEU A 9 -0.58 -12.30 8.41
C LEU A 9 -1.73 -12.30 9.43
N ALA A 10 -2.98 -12.38 8.97
CA ALA A 10 -4.16 -12.41 9.85
C ALA A 10 -4.21 -13.65 10.75
N GLU A 11 -3.68 -14.78 10.30
CA GLU A 11 -3.48 -15.97 11.15
C GLU A 11 -2.44 -15.73 12.23
N VAL A 12 -1.31 -15.09 11.88
CA VAL A 12 -0.25 -14.79 12.84
C VAL A 12 -0.75 -13.80 13.89
N THR A 13 -1.35 -12.67 13.49
CA THR A 13 -1.77 -11.62 14.43
C THR A 13 -2.81 -12.08 15.46
N ARG A 14 -3.71 -13.00 15.07
CA ARG A 14 -4.65 -13.65 15.99
C ARG A 14 -3.97 -14.37 17.16
N GLY A 15 -2.72 -14.80 17.00
CA GLY A 15 -1.94 -15.43 18.07
C GLY A 15 -1.25 -14.47 19.03
N TYR A 16 -1.27 -13.15 18.77
CA TYR A 16 -0.42 -12.17 19.46
C TYR A 16 -1.17 -10.95 20.06
N ASP A 17 -2.48 -11.04 20.29
CA ASP A 17 -3.31 -9.89 20.76
C ASP A 17 -3.06 -8.61 19.94
N ALA A 18 -2.90 -8.79 18.62
CA ALA A 18 -2.57 -7.74 17.69
C ALA A 18 -3.67 -7.60 16.63
N THR A 19 -3.96 -6.35 16.26
CA THR A 19 -4.87 -6.03 15.15
C THR A 19 -4.10 -5.94 13.84
N LEU A 20 -4.69 -6.42 12.75
CA LEU A 20 -4.17 -6.26 11.39
C LEU A 20 -5.09 -5.34 10.60
N SER A 21 -4.62 -4.12 10.30
CA SER A 21 -5.33 -3.19 9.41
C SER A 21 -4.61 -3.14 8.06
N VAL A 22 -5.34 -3.39 6.97
CA VAL A 22 -4.78 -3.46 5.61
C VAL A 22 -4.93 -2.12 4.90
N ILE A 23 -3.86 -1.61 4.29
CA ILE A 23 -3.86 -0.34 3.55
C ILE A 23 -3.34 -0.61 2.13
N GLU A 24 -4.18 -0.38 1.13
CA GLU A 24 -3.83 -0.45 -0.28
C GLU A 24 -3.46 0.95 -0.79
N CYS A 25 -2.18 1.13 -1.13
CA CYS A 25 -1.70 2.36 -1.74
C CYS A 25 -1.78 2.26 -3.26
N VAL A 26 -2.61 3.10 -3.87
CA VAL A 26 -2.73 3.19 -5.33
C VAL A 26 -2.17 4.52 -5.82
N CYS A 27 -1.71 4.57 -7.07
CA CYS A 27 -1.47 5.83 -7.77
C CYS A 27 -2.39 5.86 -8.99
N ARG A 28 -3.48 6.63 -8.88
CA ARG A 28 -4.55 6.63 -9.90
C ARG A 28 -4.14 7.41 -11.15
N ASP A 29 -3.29 8.42 -10.99
CA ASP A 29 -2.74 9.18 -12.09
C ASP A 29 -1.47 8.51 -12.63
N VAL A 30 -1.61 7.91 -13.81
CA VAL A 30 -0.52 7.20 -14.50
C VAL A 30 0.61 8.15 -14.90
N ALA A 31 0.29 9.39 -15.29
CA ALA A 31 1.30 10.37 -15.69
C ALA A 31 2.13 10.82 -14.48
N VAL A 32 1.48 11.03 -13.33
CA VAL A 32 2.17 11.32 -12.06
C VAL A 32 3.01 10.12 -11.59
N HIS A 33 2.50 8.89 -11.73
CA HIS A 33 3.28 7.71 -11.37
C HIS A 33 4.54 7.60 -12.24
N ARG A 34 4.38 7.77 -13.56
CA ARG A 34 5.48 7.71 -14.51
C ARG A 34 6.53 8.77 -14.24
N SER A 35 6.12 10.03 -14.04
CA SER A 35 7.06 11.12 -13.76
C SER A 35 7.86 10.88 -12.48
N ARG A 36 7.25 10.29 -11.44
CA ARG A 36 7.93 9.92 -10.20
C ARG A 36 8.95 8.80 -10.39
N ILE A 37 8.61 7.76 -11.16
CA ILE A 37 9.53 6.64 -11.44
C ILE A 37 10.71 7.11 -12.29
N GLU A 38 10.46 7.90 -13.34
CA GLU A 38 11.50 8.40 -14.25
C GLU A 38 12.36 9.49 -13.59
N GLY A 39 11.78 10.33 -12.73
CA GLY A 39 12.49 11.38 -11.98
C GLY A 39 13.22 10.89 -10.72
N TRP A 40 13.06 9.61 -10.34
CA TRP A 40 13.65 9.08 -9.11
C TRP A 40 15.16 8.85 -9.27
N VAL A 41 15.96 9.70 -8.61
CA VAL A 41 17.41 9.52 -8.49
C VAL A 41 17.70 8.46 -7.42
N ARG A 42 18.27 7.32 -7.85
CA ARG A 42 18.50 6.16 -6.98
C ARG A 42 19.73 6.37 -6.09
N GLY A 43 19.52 6.33 -4.78
CA GLY A 43 20.57 6.46 -3.77
C GLY A 43 20.97 5.17 -3.07
N ILE A 44 20.46 4.00 -3.49
CA ILE A 44 20.73 2.71 -2.82
C ILE A 44 21.75 1.90 -3.64
N PRO A 45 23.00 1.75 -3.16
CA PRO A 45 24.00 0.91 -3.83
C PRO A 45 23.52 -0.53 -3.99
N GLY A 46 23.70 -1.11 -5.17
CA GLY A 46 23.29 -2.49 -5.48
C GLY A 46 21.82 -2.66 -5.86
N TRP A 47 21.01 -1.59 -5.83
CA TRP A 47 19.62 -1.67 -6.26
C TRP A 47 19.48 -1.41 -7.76
N HIS A 48 19.06 -2.43 -8.51
CA HIS A 48 18.73 -2.25 -9.92
C HIS A 48 17.54 -1.32 -10.07
N GLY A 49 17.72 -0.40 -10.99
CA GLY A 49 16.68 0.52 -11.31
C GLY A 49 15.58 -0.05 -12.18
N ILE A 50 14.32 0.05 -11.74
CA ILE A 50 13.16 -0.29 -12.57
C ILE A 50 12.74 0.89 -13.45
N ASP A 51 12.62 0.67 -14.76
CA ASP A 51 12.08 1.68 -15.68
C ASP A 51 10.53 1.66 -15.69
N TRP A 52 9.94 2.60 -16.42
CA TRP A 52 8.48 2.67 -16.53
C TRP A 52 7.88 1.41 -17.17
N ASN A 53 8.57 0.80 -18.15
CA ASN A 53 8.08 -0.40 -18.83
C ASN A 53 7.94 -1.58 -17.85
N HIS A 54 8.92 -1.75 -16.95
CA HIS A 54 8.84 -2.74 -15.89
C HIS A 54 7.67 -2.48 -14.94
N VAL A 55 7.47 -1.22 -14.54
CA VAL A 55 6.33 -0.82 -13.68
C VAL A 55 4.99 -1.09 -14.37
N GLU A 56 4.86 -0.73 -15.65
CA GLU A 56 3.63 -0.94 -16.43
C GLU A 56 3.31 -2.43 -16.57
N HIS A 57 4.31 -3.26 -16.86
CA HIS A 57 4.17 -4.71 -16.91
C HIS A 57 3.66 -5.26 -15.57
N MET A 58 4.27 -4.86 -14.45
CA MET A 58 3.85 -5.28 -13.12
C MET A 58 2.41 -4.82 -12.79
N ARG A 59 2.06 -3.57 -13.11
CA ARG A 59 0.71 -3.02 -12.88
C ARG A 59 -0.37 -3.78 -13.64
N SER A 60 -0.08 -4.30 -14.83
CA SER A 60 -1.04 -5.09 -15.60
C SER A 60 -1.37 -6.44 -14.94
N GLY A 61 -0.45 -6.97 -14.12
CA GLY A 61 -0.59 -8.27 -13.45
C GLY A 61 -1.11 -8.20 -12.01
N VAL A 62 -1.13 -7.01 -11.40
CA VAL A 62 -1.58 -6.84 -10.00
C VAL A 62 -3.01 -6.31 -9.98
N GLY A 63 -3.95 -7.19 -9.66
CA GLY A 63 -5.33 -6.80 -9.37
C GLY A 63 -5.47 -6.14 -7.99
N SER A 64 -6.59 -5.44 -7.78
CA SER A 64 -6.91 -4.88 -6.46
C SER A 64 -7.02 -5.98 -5.41
N LEU A 65 -6.64 -5.67 -4.18
CA LEU A 65 -6.88 -6.58 -3.04
C LEU A 65 -8.38 -6.87 -2.89
N GLN A 66 -8.72 -8.08 -2.45
CA GLN A 66 -10.12 -8.49 -2.25
C GLN A 66 -10.54 -8.51 -0.78
N VAL A 67 -9.60 -8.22 0.13
CA VAL A 67 -9.85 -8.12 1.57
C VAL A 67 -10.39 -6.74 1.98
N GLU A 68 -10.98 -6.67 3.18
CA GLU A 68 -11.28 -5.41 3.85
C GLU A 68 -10.01 -4.59 4.05
N ARG A 69 -10.08 -3.31 3.70
CA ARG A 69 -8.92 -2.41 3.70
C ARG A 69 -9.33 -0.95 3.55
N LEU A 70 -8.39 -0.09 3.89
CA LEU A 70 -8.37 1.29 3.44
C LEU A 70 -7.64 1.42 2.10
N VAL A 71 -8.24 2.12 1.13
CA VAL A 71 -7.52 2.52 -0.10
C VAL A 71 -7.10 3.98 0.02
N VAL A 72 -5.80 4.25 -0.17
CA VAL A 72 -5.24 5.61 -0.22
C VAL A 72 -4.64 5.89 -1.60
N ASP A 73 -4.80 7.11 -2.09
CA ASP A 73 -4.26 7.53 -3.38
C ASP A 73 -3.01 8.38 -3.19
N ALA A 74 -1.86 7.83 -3.60
CA ALA A 74 -0.55 8.46 -3.50
C ALA A 74 -0.41 9.75 -4.34
N VAL A 75 -1.38 10.08 -5.18
CA VAL A 75 -1.46 11.39 -5.85
C VAL A 75 -1.82 12.50 -4.85
N ARG A 76 -2.60 12.18 -3.81
CA ARG A 76 -2.97 13.15 -2.77
C ARG A 76 -1.75 13.56 -1.95
N PRO A 77 -1.76 14.76 -1.33
CA PRO A 77 -0.73 15.18 -0.39
C PRO A 77 -0.54 14.16 0.73
N LEU A 78 0.70 14.03 1.21
CA LEU A 78 1.07 13.04 2.22
C LEU A 78 0.21 13.19 3.48
N GLU A 79 0.05 14.42 3.95
CA GLU A 79 -0.67 14.78 5.18
C GLU A 79 -2.14 14.35 5.09
N THR A 80 -2.70 14.39 3.89
CA THR A 80 -4.07 13.98 3.64
C THR A 80 -4.24 12.45 3.73
N ASN A 81 -3.30 11.71 3.15
CA ASN A 81 -3.32 10.24 3.25
C ASN A 81 -2.98 9.78 4.67
N GLU A 82 -2.04 10.45 5.34
CA GLU A 82 -1.66 10.20 6.72
C GLU A 82 -2.86 10.33 7.67
N ALA A 83 -3.60 11.45 7.60
CA ALA A 83 -4.79 11.64 8.43
C ALA A 83 -5.85 10.55 8.21
N GLN A 84 -6.03 10.12 6.96
CA GLN A 84 -6.97 9.04 6.61
C GLN A 84 -6.52 7.68 7.18
N VAL A 85 -5.22 7.37 7.07
CA VAL A 85 -4.62 6.16 7.65
C VAL A 85 -4.76 6.19 9.16
N TRP A 86 -4.45 7.31 9.81
CA TRP A 86 -4.51 7.41 11.26
C TRP A 86 -5.94 7.15 11.76
N SER A 87 -6.92 7.83 11.15
CA SER A 87 -8.32 7.64 11.49
C SER A 87 -8.75 6.18 11.35
N TYR A 88 -8.29 5.48 10.31
CA TYR A 88 -8.66 4.09 10.05
C TYR A 88 -8.09 3.15 11.12
N ILE A 89 -6.79 3.22 11.40
CA ILE A 89 -6.14 2.29 12.34
C ILE A 89 -6.48 2.57 13.81
N THR A 90 -6.97 3.77 14.13
CA THR A 90 -7.50 4.07 15.47
C THR A 90 -9.00 3.79 15.63
N ALA A 91 -9.78 3.80 14.54
CA ALA A 91 -11.21 3.52 14.62
C ALA A 91 -11.50 2.06 15.00
N GLU A 92 -10.66 1.12 14.56
CA GLU A 92 -10.71 -0.29 14.98
C GLU A 92 -10.20 -0.50 16.42
N ALA A 93 -9.47 0.45 16.99
CA ALA A 93 -8.91 0.38 18.34
C ALA A 93 -9.86 0.89 19.44
N ALA A 94 -11.08 1.31 19.09
CA ALA A 94 -12.06 1.72 20.09
C ALA A 94 -12.41 0.50 20.98
N PRO A 95 -12.20 0.58 22.31
CA PRO A 95 -12.44 -0.56 23.19
C PRO A 95 -13.92 -0.91 23.18
N VAL A 96 -14.20 -2.20 22.98
CA VAL A 96 -15.49 -2.82 23.31
C VAL A 96 -15.69 -2.61 24.82
N ASN A 97 -16.65 -1.76 25.15
CA ASN A 97 -17.07 -1.47 26.52
C ASN A 97 -17.93 -2.62 27.05
#